data_AF-A0A231P9D7-F1
#
_entry.id   AF-A0A231P9D7-F1
#
_cell.length_a   1.000
_cell.length_b   1.000
_cell.length_c   1.000
_cell.angle_alpha   90.00
_cell.angle_beta   90.00
_cell.angle_gamma   90.00
#
_symmetry.space_group_name_H-M   'P 1'
#
loop_
_entity.id
_entity.type
_entity.pdbx_description
1 polymer ?
#
loop_
_entity_poly.entity_id
_entity_poly.type
_entity_poly.pdbx_seq_one_letter_code
_entity_poly.pdbx_strand_id
1 'polypeptide(L)'
;MKPGPGPWWSRRYSRIRCQWPTSLPGIRFNASGTLAYRAAAPIKASGAAAVRAAARLALDAAGRGITTAHLPEQLDTAQGKLTLAVAQWHAVHDRPGLWLRARITLRLSEPDAARAQTFQDAVRQVTLELRQEQERRERFTATVLTKPDAARTWWLERHLDDLNGLDWDAFREKVLPLVGAADDTHTKAERIARLLLYVWEKLGADPGQHARFTATVRTVFEQMGWADAVPWLPAEESAAAAQPAESGAKEDKRDQAAETGVGL
;
A
#
# COMPACT_ATOMS: atom_id res chain seq x y z
N MET A 1 14.01 17.04 57.18
CA MET A 1 15.13 16.12 56.87
C MET A 1 14.58 14.82 56.31
N LYS A 2 14.82 14.50 55.03
CA LYS A 2 14.43 13.19 54.49
C LYS A 2 15.31 12.13 55.19
N PRO A 3 14.73 11.14 55.89
CA PRO A 3 15.53 10.09 56.52
C PRO A 3 16.29 9.33 55.43
N GLY A 4 17.60 9.55 55.38
CA GLY A 4 18.49 8.85 54.47
C GLY A 4 18.48 7.34 54.72
N PRO A 5 19.09 6.56 53.80
CA PRO A 5 19.26 5.12 53.99
C PRO A 5 20.20 4.96 55.19
N GLY A 6 19.62 4.72 56.35
CA GLY A 6 20.33 4.63 57.62
C GLY A 6 21.39 3.52 57.64
N PRO A 7 21.96 3.28 58.81
CA PRO A 7 23.25 2.62 58.90
C PRO A 7 23.26 1.19 58.35
N TRP A 8 24.42 0.77 57.83
CA TRP A 8 24.59 -0.46 57.05
C TRP A 8 24.24 -1.74 57.82
N TRP A 9 24.42 -1.76 59.15
CA TRP A 9 24.09 -2.89 60.02
C TRP A 9 22.58 -3.16 60.16
N SER A 10 21.72 -2.21 59.77
CA SER A 10 20.27 -2.38 59.82
C SER A 10 19.67 -3.05 58.57
N ARG A 11 20.51 -3.37 57.58
CA ARG A 11 20.12 -3.92 56.29
C ARG A 11 19.93 -5.43 56.40
N ARG A 12 18.84 -5.92 55.82
CA ARG A 12 18.56 -7.36 55.70
C ARG A 12 18.59 -7.77 54.24
N TYR A 13 19.00 -9.00 53.99
CA TYR A 13 19.10 -9.56 52.65
C TYR A 13 18.15 -10.74 52.49
N SER A 14 17.64 -10.91 51.28
CA SER A 14 16.89 -12.10 50.89
C SER A 14 17.14 -12.42 49.43
N ARG A 15 17.22 -13.71 49.11
CA ARG A 15 17.25 -14.19 47.72
C ARG A 15 15.86 -14.11 47.10
N ILE A 16 15.82 -13.86 45.81
CA ILE A 16 14.58 -13.78 45.03
C ILE A 16 14.68 -14.70 43.83
N ARG A 17 13.58 -15.39 43.59
CA ARG A 17 13.23 -16.05 42.34
C ARG A 17 11.76 -15.76 42.10
N CYS A 18 11.44 -15.15 40.99
CA CYS A 18 10.08 -14.79 40.60
C CYS A 18 9.96 -14.82 39.08
N GLN A 19 8.73 -14.85 38.59
CA GLN A 19 8.43 -14.76 37.18
C GLN A 19 7.58 -13.52 36.94
N TRP A 20 8.00 -12.70 35.99
CA TRP A 20 7.27 -11.50 35.61
C TRP A 20 6.79 -11.59 34.17
N PRO A 21 5.58 -11.10 33.88
CA PRO A 21 5.04 -11.13 32.53
C PRO A 21 5.84 -10.22 31.59
N THR A 22 5.87 -10.60 30.32
CA THR A 22 6.28 -9.73 29.20
C THR A 22 5.06 -9.04 28.59
N SER A 23 5.25 -8.21 27.57
CA SER A 23 4.14 -7.68 26.77
C SER A 23 3.45 -8.74 25.90
N LEU A 24 4.09 -9.89 25.66
CA LEU A 24 3.48 -11.01 24.94
C LEU A 24 2.75 -11.95 25.91
N PRO A 25 1.48 -12.27 25.64
CA PRO A 25 0.70 -13.16 26.49
C PRO A 25 1.30 -14.57 26.49
N GLY A 26 1.34 -15.20 27.67
CA GLY A 26 1.89 -16.54 27.84
C GLY A 26 3.42 -16.62 27.90
N ILE A 27 4.14 -15.50 27.73
CA ILE A 27 5.61 -15.45 27.82
C ILE A 27 6.02 -14.64 29.06
N ARG A 28 6.98 -15.16 29.82
CA ARG A 28 7.44 -14.56 31.09
C ARG A 28 8.96 -14.46 31.18
N PHE A 29 9.45 -13.39 31.80
CA PHE A 29 10.83 -13.30 32.26
C PHE A 29 11.00 -14.02 33.59
N ASN A 30 12.05 -14.83 33.69
CA ASN A 30 12.55 -15.37 34.94
C ASN A 30 13.48 -14.37 35.60
N ALA A 31 13.08 -13.84 36.75
CA ALA A 31 13.86 -12.90 37.54
C ALA A 31 14.52 -13.62 38.72
N SER A 32 15.82 -13.44 38.86
CA SER A 32 16.59 -14.00 39.97
C SER A 32 17.55 -12.96 40.54
N GLY A 33 17.77 -12.97 41.86
CA GLY A 33 18.63 -11.95 42.44
C GLY A 33 18.63 -11.87 43.96
N THR A 34 19.15 -10.75 44.45
CA THR A 34 19.22 -10.43 45.88
C THR A 34 18.54 -9.10 46.16
N LEU A 35 17.68 -9.09 47.18
CA LEU A 35 17.01 -7.91 47.70
C LEU A 35 17.56 -7.55 49.06
N ALA A 36 18.06 -6.32 49.16
CA ALA A 36 18.38 -5.65 50.39
C ALA A 36 17.18 -4.77 50.80
N TYR A 37 16.74 -4.89 52.05
CA TYR A 37 15.61 -4.12 52.57
C TYR A 37 15.87 -3.64 54.00
N ARG A 38 15.20 -2.55 54.34
CA ARG A 38 15.22 -1.92 55.67
C ARG A 38 13.83 -1.38 55.98
N ALA A 39 13.40 -1.57 57.22
CA ALA A 39 12.17 -0.99 57.74
C ALA A 39 12.45 -0.01 58.89
N ALA A 40 11.65 1.03 59.00
CA ALA A 40 11.58 1.90 60.17
C ALA A 40 10.91 1.16 61.36
N ALA A 41 11.08 1.68 62.58
CA ALA A 41 10.52 1.12 63.81
C ALA A 41 9.03 0.73 63.73
N PRO A 42 8.10 1.55 63.19
CA PRO A 42 6.68 1.18 63.14
C PRO A 42 6.43 -0.07 62.28
N ILE A 43 7.16 -0.22 61.17
CA ILE A 43 7.04 -1.39 60.31
C ILE A 43 7.73 -2.61 60.94
N LYS A 44 8.82 -2.41 61.70
CA LYS A 44 9.50 -3.52 62.39
C LYS A 44 8.62 -4.19 63.45
N ALA A 45 7.68 -3.45 64.06
CA ALA A 45 6.74 -4.00 65.04
C ALA A 45 5.88 -5.14 64.48
N SER A 46 5.64 -5.16 63.16
CA SER A 46 4.92 -6.25 62.48
C SER A 46 5.71 -7.56 62.35
N GLY A 47 6.98 -7.57 62.75
CA GLY A 47 7.83 -8.76 62.73
C GLY A 47 8.64 -8.94 61.43
N ALA A 48 9.74 -9.68 61.54
CA ALA A 48 10.73 -9.85 60.48
C ALA A 48 10.17 -10.44 59.17
N ALA A 49 9.25 -11.40 59.29
CA ALA A 49 8.65 -12.09 58.16
C ALA A 49 7.70 -11.17 57.38
N ALA A 50 6.88 -10.39 58.07
CA ALA A 50 5.96 -9.43 57.45
C ALA A 50 6.73 -8.36 56.66
N VAL A 51 7.83 -7.83 57.22
CA VAL A 51 8.68 -6.87 56.51
C VAL A 51 9.32 -7.47 55.26
N ARG A 52 9.75 -8.74 55.33
CA ARG A 52 10.32 -9.44 54.17
C ARG A 52 9.26 -9.64 53.08
N ALA A 53 8.06 -10.06 53.45
CA ALA A 53 6.95 -10.23 52.52
C ALA A 53 6.57 -8.88 51.87
N ALA A 54 6.52 -7.81 52.66
CA ALA A 54 6.29 -6.45 52.19
C ALA A 54 7.31 -6.03 51.11
N ALA A 55 8.60 -6.23 51.40
CA ALA A 55 9.67 -5.87 50.48
C ALA A 55 9.63 -6.69 49.20
N ARG A 56 9.25 -7.98 49.29
CA ARG A 56 9.06 -8.84 48.11
C ARG A 56 7.88 -8.41 47.25
N LEU A 57 6.74 -8.08 47.86
CA LEU A 57 5.56 -7.61 47.13
C LEU A 57 5.81 -6.26 46.44
N ALA A 58 6.47 -5.33 47.14
CA ALA A 58 6.84 -4.04 46.56
C ALA A 58 7.77 -4.21 45.35
N LEU A 59 8.74 -5.12 45.45
CA LEU A 59 9.62 -5.43 44.34
C LEU A 59 8.89 -6.14 43.19
N ASP A 60 7.96 -7.05 43.50
CA ASP A 60 7.17 -7.76 42.48
C ASP A 60 6.29 -6.78 41.70
N ALA A 61 5.65 -5.84 42.38
CA ALA A 61 4.86 -4.78 41.75
C ALA A 61 5.72 -3.89 40.84
N ALA A 62 6.88 -3.44 41.32
CA ALA A 62 7.81 -2.65 40.52
C ALA A 62 8.36 -3.43 39.31
N GLY A 63 8.73 -4.69 39.52
CA GLY A 63 9.22 -5.58 38.47
C GLY A 63 8.18 -5.78 37.37
N ARG A 64 6.95 -6.15 37.74
CA ARG A 64 5.84 -6.32 36.79
C ARG A 64 5.55 -5.04 36.02
N GLY A 65 5.46 -3.90 36.71
CA GLY A 65 5.15 -2.62 36.06
C GLY A 65 6.15 -2.21 34.98
N ILE A 66 7.41 -2.64 35.12
CA ILE A 66 8.44 -2.42 34.10
C ILE A 66 8.37 -3.49 33.01
N THR A 67 8.33 -4.79 33.37
CA THR A 67 8.47 -5.86 32.39
C THR A 67 7.25 -6.05 31.48
N THR A 68 6.04 -5.70 31.91
CA THR A 68 4.82 -5.77 31.07
C THR A 68 4.89 -4.87 29.84
N ALA A 69 5.71 -3.81 29.89
CA ALA A 69 5.86 -2.88 28.77
C ALA A 69 6.88 -3.36 27.71
N HIS A 70 7.55 -4.49 27.94
CA HIS A 70 8.66 -4.93 27.13
C HIS A 70 8.41 -6.28 26.45
N LEU A 71 8.76 -6.34 25.16
CA LEU A 71 8.79 -7.57 24.39
C LEU A 71 9.89 -8.52 24.91
N PRO A 72 9.76 -9.84 24.72
CA PRO A 72 10.79 -10.80 25.15
C PRO A 72 12.18 -10.54 24.54
N GLU A 73 12.27 -10.04 23.30
CA GLU A 73 13.53 -9.63 22.64
C GLU A 73 14.22 -8.47 23.35
N GLN A 74 13.45 -7.59 23.98
CA GLN A 74 13.96 -6.40 24.64
C GLN A 74 14.48 -6.70 26.04
N LEU A 75 14.96 -7.93 26.27
CA LEU A 75 15.44 -8.41 27.57
C LEU A 75 16.48 -7.46 28.15
N ASP A 76 17.46 -7.03 27.36
CA ASP A 76 18.53 -6.13 27.83
C ASP A 76 17.99 -4.74 28.20
N THR A 77 17.00 -4.25 27.45
CA THR A 77 16.34 -2.96 27.75
C THR A 77 15.52 -3.07 29.03
N ALA A 78 14.75 -4.15 29.19
CA ALA A 78 13.98 -4.42 30.40
C ALA A 78 14.91 -4.59 31.61
N GLN A 79 16.03 -5.30 31.44
CA GLN A 79 17.07 -5.48 32.45
C GLN A 79 17.70 -4.13 32.84
N GLY A 80 18.01 -3.27 31.88
CA GLY A 80 18.57 -1.94 32.11
C GLY A 80 17.61 -1.04 32.89
N LYS A 81 16.34 -0.95 32.47
CA LYS A 81 15.32 -0.16 33.17
C LYS A 81 15.03 -0.68 34.57
N LEU A 82 14.93 -2.00 34.73
CA LEU A 82 14.78 -2.62 36.03
C LEU A 82 15.96 -2.28 36.93
N THR A 83 17.19 -2.45 36.42
CA THR A 83 18.41 -2.15 37.18
C THR A 83 18.42 -0.69 37.61
N LEU A 84 18.08 0.25 36.73
CA LEU A 84 18.00 1.66 37.06
C LEU A 84 16.97 1.92 38.19
N ALA A 85 15.80 1.29 38.11
CA ALA A 85 14.74 1.45 39.11
C ALA A 85 15.12 0.89 40.49
N VAL A 86 15.85 -0.23 40.55
CA VAL A 86 16.12 -0.94 41.82
C VAL A 86 17.55 -0.83 42.34
N ALA A 87 18.48 -0.26 41.58
CA ALA A 87 19.90 -0.16 41.94
C ALA A 87 20.15 0.77 43.13
N GLN A 88 19.36 1.84 43.25
CA GLN A 88 19.44 2.81 44.33
C GLN A 88 18.42 2.51 45.43
N TRP A 89 18.77 2.91 46.66
CA TRP A 89 17.84 2.83 47.78
C TRP A 89 16.67 3.78 47.55
N HIS A 90 15.47 3.24 47.49
CA HIS A 90 14.26 4.02 47.32
C HIS A 90 13.21 3.60 48.35
N ALA A 91 12.34 4.56 48.69
CA ALA A 91 11.21 4.32 49.55
C ALA A 91 10.05 3.71 48.75
N VAL A 92 9.37 2.74 49.34
CA VAL A 92 8.16 2.16 48.75
C VAL A 92 7.00 3.13 48.95
N HIS A 93 6.31 3.50 47.86
CA HIS A 93 5.21 4.46 47.90
C HIS A 93 4.07 3.96 48.81
N ASP A 94 3.68 2.69 48.68
CA ASP A 94 2.57 2.11 49.45
C ASP A 94 2.93 1.81 50.92
N ARG A 95 4.20 1.91 51.31
CA ARG A 95 4.68 1.58 52.67
C ARG A 95 5.75 2.57 53.13
N PRO A 96 5.36 3.74 53.64
CA PRO A 96 6.31 4.76 54.10
C PRO A 96 7.18 4.21 55.23
N GLY A 97 8.49 4.36 55.10
CA GLY A 97 9.48 3.80 56.06
C GLY A 97 9.99 2.41 55.70
N LEU A 98 9.59 1.83 54.56
CA LEU A 98 10.25 0.69 53.93
C LEU A 98 11.17 1.21 52.83
N TRP A 99 12.46 0.86 52.93
CA TRP A 99 13.45 1.11 51.89
C TRP A 99 13.90 -0.20 51.28
N LEU A 100 14.06 -0.21 49.97
CA LEU A 100 14.56 -1.37 49.26
C LEU A 100 15.60 -1.00 48.22
N ARG A 101 16.45 -1.98 47.95
CA ARG A 101 17.45 -2.00 46.89
C ARG A 101 17.58 -3.44 46.43
N ALA A 102 17.57 -3.69 45.13
CA ALA A 102 17.71 -5.04 44.61
C ALA A 102 18.74 -5.10 43.48
N ARG A 103 19.36 -6.26 43.35
CA ARG A 103 20.16 -6.64 42.19
C ARG A 103 19.52 -7.87 41.59
N ILE A 104 19.01 -7.72 40.39
CA ILE A 104 18.15 -8.72 39.72
C ILE A 104 18.71 -8.94 38.33
N THR A 105 18.66 -10.18 37.89
CA THR A 105 18.97 -10.61 36.53
C THR A 105 17.73 -11.25 35.95
N LEU A 106 17.28 -10.73 34.81
CA LEU A 106 16.23 -11.27 33.97
C LEU A 106 16.83 -12.29 33.00
N ARG A 107 16.09 -13.37 32.80
CA ARG A 107 16.38 -14.40 31.80
C ARG A 107 15.08 -14.84 31.16
N LEU A 108 15.14 -15.20 29.89
CA LEU A 108 14.04 -15.90 29.24
C LEU A 108 14.29 -17.41 29.37
N SER A 109 13.24 -18.19 29.62
CA SER A 109 13.39 -19.65 29.54
C SER A 109 13.55 -20.07 28.08
N GLU A 110 14.25 -21.16 27.82
CA GLU A 110 14.37 -21.73 26.47
C GLU A 110 13.00 -21.95 25.77
N PRO A 111 11.98 -22.53 26.41
CA PRO A 111 10.67 -22.67 25.77
C PRO A 111 9.97 -21.32 25.54
N ASP A 112 10.15 -20.34 26.43
CA ASP A 112 9.63 -18.98 26.23
C ASP A 112 10.34 -18.25 25.07
N ALA A 113 11.66 -18.46 24.94
CA ALA A 113 12.46 -17.90 23.86
C ALA A 113 12.06 -18.48 22.51
N ALA A 114 11.88 -19.80 22.42
CA ALA A 114 11.38 -20.46 21.22
C ALA A 114 10.01 -19.92 20.80
N ARG A 115 9.07 -19.78 21.75
CA ARG A 115 7.75 -19.19 21.47
C ARG A 115 7.82 -17.75 20.98
N ALA A 116 8.66 -16.92 21.60
CA ALA A 116 8.86 -15.54 21.17
C ALA A 116 9.41 -15.48 19.73
N GLN A 117 10.39 -16.32 19.43
CA GLN A 117 11.00 -16.42 18.11
C GLN A 117 9.98 -16.84 17.05
N THR A 118 9.18 -17.90 17.31
CA THR A 118 8.12 -18.34 16.39
C THR A 118 7.10 -17.22 16.12
N PHE A 119 6.72 -16.47 17.16
CA PHE A 119 5.82 -15.33 16.99
C PHE A 119 6.43 -14.24 16.10
N GLN A 120 7.71 -13.90 16.30
CA GLN A 120 8.40 -12.90 15.47
C GLN A 120 8.57 -13.35 14.03
N ASP A 121 8.90 -14.61 13.81
CA ASP A 121 9.06 -15.14 12.46
C ASP A 121 7.72 -15.11 11.73
N ALA A 122 6.61 -15.43 12.40
CA ALA A 122 5.27 -15.28 11.85
C ALA A 122 4.92 -13.82 11.51
N VAL A 123 5.19 -12.87 12.43
CA VAL A 123 4.95 -11.44 12.19
C VAL A 123 5.82 -10.93 11.04
N ARG A 124 7.08 -11.34 10.97
CA ARG A 124 8.01 -10.96 9.91
C ARG A 124 7.52 -11.49 8.57
N GLN A 125 7.09 -12.75 8.52
CA GLN A 125 6.56 -13.35 7.30
C GLN A 125 5.34 -12.58 6.78
N VAL A 126 4.34 -12.31 7.62
CA VAL A 126 3.14 -11.55 7.22
C VAL A 126 3.50 -10.13 6.77
N THR A 127 4.43 -9.48 7.46
CA THR A 127 4.90 -8.14 7.08
C THR A 127 5.58 -8.14 5.71
N LEU A 128 6.38 -9.17 5.42
CA LEU A 128 7.03 -9.35 4.12
C LEU A 128 6.02 -9.63 3.02
N GLU A 129 5.04 -10.51 3.26
CA GLU A 129 3.97 -10.80 2.31
C GLU A 129 3.16 -9.54 1.98
N LEU A 130 2.78 -8.76 3.00
CA LEU A 130 2.06 -7.51 2.80
C LEU A 130 2.87 -6.49 1.98
N ARG A 131 4.17 -6.35 2.26
CA ARG A 131 5.06 -5.47 1.47
C ARG A 131 5.21 -5.94 0.04
N GLN A 132 5.37 -7.24 -0.19
CA GLN A 132 5.44 -7.80 -1.54
C GLN A 132 4.15 -7.56 -2.31
N GLU A 133 2.99 -7.72 -1.68
CA GLU A 133 1.69 -7.43 -2.29
C GLU A 133 1.52 -5.93 -2.58
N GLN A 134 1.96 -5.05 -1.68
CA GLN A 134 1.98 -3.61 -1.92
C GLN A 134 2.89 -3.25 -3.10
N GLU A 135 4.11 -3.76 -3.14
CA GLU A 135 5.04 -3.54 -4.26
C GLU A 135 4.49 -4.08 -5.59
N ARG A 136 3.84 -5.26 -5.58
CA ARG A 136 3.18 -5.82 -6.76
C ARG A 136 2.07 -4.90 -7.27
N ARG A 137 1.23 -4.39 -6.36
CA ARG A 137 0.14 -3.46 -6.69
C ARG A 137 0.66 -2.11 -7.20
N GLU A 138 1.70 -1.58 -6.57
CA GLU A 138 2.33 -0.33 -6.98
C GLU A 138 2.98 -0.47 -8.36
N ARG A 139 3.72 -1.56 -8.60
CA ARG A 139 4.29 -1.86 -9.92
C ARG A 139 3.19 -2.02 -10.95
N PHE A 140 2.15 -2.79 -10.65
CA PHE A 140 0.99 -2.95 -11.53
C PHE A 140 0.34 -1.59 -11.86
N THR A 141 0.12 -0.74 -10.86
CA THR A 141 -0.46 0.58 -11.07
C THR A 141 0.44 1.44 -11.95
N ALA A 142 1.75 1.46 -11.67
CA ALA A 142 2.73 2.24 -12.41
C ALA A 142 2.94 1.76 -13.86
N THR A 143 2.82 0.46 -14.15
CA THR A 143 3.01 -0.08 -15.50
C THR A 143 1.72 -0.14 -16.30
N VAL A 144 0.61 -0.57 -15.68
CA VAL A 144 -0.66 -0.87 -16.35
C VAL A 144 -1.61 0.32 -16.29
N LEU A 145 -1.78 0.95 -15.12
CA LEU A 145 -2.82 1.96 -14.90
C LEU A 145 -2.39 3.41 -15.19
N THR A 146 -1.13 3.62 -15.57
CA THR A 146 -0.59 4.96 -15.90
C THR A 146 -1.07 5.48 -17.26
N LYS A 147 -1.25 4.60 -18.25
CA LYS A 147 -1.68 4.97 -19.60
C LYS A 147 -2.77 4.01 -20.09
N PRO A 148 -3.83 4.52 -20.74
CA PRO A 148 -4.91 3.67 -21.26
C PRO A 148 -4.40 2.63 -22.27
N ASP A 149 -3.35 2.93 -23.03
CA ASP A 149 -2.76 1.95 -23.95
C ASP A 149 -1.99 0.85 -23.22
N ALA A 150 -1.30 1.16 -22.11
CA ALA A 150 -0.61 0.15 -21.33
C ALA A 150 -1.60 -0.81 -20.65
N ALA A 151 -2.75 -0.30 -20.20
CA ALA A 151 -3.84 -1.11 -19.68
C ALA A 151 -4.46 -2.03 -20.75
N ARG A 152 -4.64 -1.53 -21.98
CA ARG A 152 -5.13 -2.31 -23.12
C ARG A 152 -4.15 -3.39 -23.53
N THR A 153 -2.85 -3.07 -23.62
CA THR A 153 -1.81 -4.04 -23.93
C THR A 153 -1.73 -5.13 -22.86
N TRP A 154 -1.78 -4.76 -21.58
CA TRP A 154 -1.83 -5.73 -20.49
C TRP A 154 -3.08 -6.63 -20.54
N TRP A 155 -4.25 -6.07 -20.86
CA TRP A 155 -5.49 -6.83 -20.99
C TRP A 155 -5.43 -7.85 -22.12
N LEU A 156 -4.83 -7.46 -23.26
CA LEU A 156 -4.56 -8.34 -24.39
C LEU A 156 -3.54 -9.42 -24.03
N GLU A 157 -2.43 -9.05 -23.39
CA GLU A 157 -1.40 -9.99 -22.94
C GLU A 157 -1.96 -11.05 -21.99
N ARG A 158 -2.91 -10.66 -21.11
CA ARG A 158 -3.53 -11.58 -20.15
C ARG A 158 -4.43 -12.63 -20.80
N HIS A 159 -4.95 -12.35 -21.99
CA HIS A 159 -5.89 -13.20 -22.73
C HIS A 159 -5.30 -13.66 -24.08
N LEU A 160 -3.97 -13.65 -24.22
CA LEU A 160 -3.27 -14.09 -25.43
C LEU A 160 -3.66 -15.52 -25.85
N ASP A 161 -3.88 -16.40 -24.86
CA ASP A 161 -4.24 -17.81 -25.09
C ASP A 161 -5.73 -18.03 -25.41
N ASP A 162 -6.59 -17.03 -25.14
CA ASP A 162 -8.04 -17.07 -25.40
C ASP A 162 -8.57 -15.70 -25.82
N LEU A 163 -8.20 -15.29 -27.04
CA LEU A 163 -8.66 -14.04 -27.64
C LEU A 163 -10.15 -14.07 -28.00
N ASN A 164 -10.76 -15.25 -28.15
CA ASN A 164 -12.17 -15.40 -28.48
C ASN A 164 -13.08 -15.17 -27.27
N GLY A 165 -12.56 -15.37 -26.05
CA GLY A 165 -13.22 -15.03 -24.78
C GLY A 165 -12.96 -13.59 -24.29
N LEU A 166 -12.33 -12.74 -25.12
CA LEU A 166 -11.90 -11.40 -24.72
C LEU A 166 -13.10 -10.44 -24.56
N ASP A 167 -13.49 -10.22 -23.31
CA ASP A 167 -14.56 -9.29 -22.96
C ASP A 167 -14.06 -7.84 -22.80
N TRP A 168 -14.24 -7.05 -23.85
CA TRP A 168 -13.90 -5.62 -23.85
C TRP A 168 -14.85 -4.77 -23.00
N ASP A 169 -16.07 -5.24 -22.75
CA ASP A 169 -17.03 -4.53 -21.91
C ASP A 169 -16.62 -4.66 -20.43
N ALA A 170 -16.20 -5.85 -19.99
CA ALA A 170 -15.60 -6.04 -18.67
C ALA A 170 -14.32 -5.19 -18.47
N PHE A 171 -13.48 -5.04 -19.49
CA PHE A 171 -12.33 -4.14 -19.44
C PHE A 171 -12.77 -2.68 -19.27
N ARG A 172 -13.77 -2.23 -20.05
CA ARG A 172 -14.28 -0.85 -20.02
C ARG A 172 -14.95 -0.51 -18.70
N GLU A 173 -15.66 -1.45 -18.09
CA GLU A 173 -16.36 -1.25 -16.83
C GLU A 173 -15.46 -1.37 -15.60
N LYS A 174 -14.47 -2.28 -15.60
CA LYS A 174 -13.70 -2.62 -14.38
C LYS A 174 -12.27 -2.09 -14.37
N VAL A 175 -11.62 -1.99 -15.53
CA VAL A 175 -10.20 -1.65 -15.64
C VAL A 175 -10.01 -0.22 -16.10
N LEU A 176 -10.71 0.20 -17.17
CA LEU A 176 -10.58 1.54 -17.74
C LEU A 176 -10.87 2.68 -16.73
N PRO A 177 -11.83 2.58 -15.78
CA PRO A 177 -12.06 3.63 -14.79
C PRO A 177 -10.90 3.80 -13.79
N LEU A 178 -10.06 2.79 -13.64
CA LEU A 178 -8.88 2.82 -12.77
C LEU A 178 -7.66 3.41 -13.48
N VAL A 179 -7.72 3.61 -14.81
CA VAL A 179 -6.63 4.13 -15.64
C VAL A 179 -6.72 5.65 -15.73
N GLY A 180 -5.68 6.35 -15.27
CA GLY A 180 -5.61 7.81 -15.41
C GLY A 180 -6.52 8.59 -14.45
N ALA A 181 -6.73 8.09 -13.21
CA ALA A 181 -7.33 8.88 -12.12
C ALA A 181 -6.49 10.12 -11.70
N ALA A 182 -5.38 10.39 -12.38
CA ALA A 182 -4.66 11.65 -12.35
C ALA A 182 -4.58 12.20 -13.80
N ASP A 183 -5.52 13.10 -14.11
CA ASP A 183 -5.53 14.14 -15.16
C ASP A 183 -5.06 13.81 -16.59
N ASP A 184 -6.01 13.74 -17.54
CA ASP A 184 -6.13 14.76 -18.61
C ASP A 184 -7.03 14.30 -19.79
N THR A 185 -8.11 15.03 -20.00
CA THR A 185 -9.01 14.90 -21.15
C THR A 185 -8.33 15.35 -22.46
N HIS A 186 -7.34 16.25 -22.36
CA HIS A 186 -6.57 16.78 -23.49
C HIS A 186 -5.67 15.70 -24.14
N THR A 187 -5.09 14.82 -23.32
CA THR A 187 -4.22 13.72 -23.76
C THR A 187 -5.00 12.62 -24.51
N LYS A 188 -6.32 12.50 -24.29
CA LYS A 188 -7.20 11.53 -24.97
C LYS A 188 -7.50 11.94 -26.41
N ALA A 189 -7.81 13.21 -26.66
CA ALA A 189 -8.09 13.73 -27.99
C ALA A 189 -6.85 13.68 -28.89
N GLU A 190 -5.68 14.06 -28.34
CA GLU A 190 -4.43 14.08 -29.09
C GLU A 190 -3.94 12.67 -29.48
N ARG A 191 -4.24 11.67 -28.64
CA ARG A 191 -3.89 10.27 -28.89
C ARG A 191 -4.81 9.61 -29.92
N ILE A 192 -6.10 9.95 -29.91
CA ILE A 192 -7.05 9.50 -30.93
C ILE A 192 -6.68 10.12 -32.28
N ALA A 193 -6.33 11.41 -32.32
CA ALA A 193 -5.87 12.07 -33.54
C ALA A 193 -4.62 11.39 -34.13
N ARG A 194 -3.63 11.04 -33.30
CA ARG A 194 -2.41 10.34 -33.76
C ARG A 194 -2.68 8.91 -34.25
N LEU A 195 -3.59 8.18 -33.60
CA LEU A 195 -3.95 6.83 -34.02
C LEU A 195 -4.71 6.83 -35.35
N LEU A 196 -5.63 7.79 -35.54
CA LEU A 196 -6.35 7.98 -36.79
C LEU A 196 -5.40 8.38 -37.91
N LEU A 197 -4.45 9.27 -37.64
CA LEU A 197 -3.41 9.67 -38.60
C LEU A 197 -2.54 8.47 -39.01
N TYR A 198 -2.15 7.64 -38.04
CA TYR A 198 -1.35 6.43 -38.30
C TYR A 198 -2.11 5.39 -39.16
N VAL A 199 -3.40 5.19 -38.88
CA VAL A 199 -4.25 4.29 -39.68
C VAL A 199 -4.49 4.86 -41.07
N TRP A 200 -4.69 6.17 -41.18
CA TRP A 200 -4.81 6.88 -42.46
C TRP A 200 -3.54 6.74 -43.32
N GLU A 201 -2.35 6.87 -42.74
CA GLU A 201 -1.07 6.67 -43.43
C GLU A 201 -0.80 5.20 -43.81
N LYS A 202 -1.43 4.24 -43.11
CA LYS A 202 -1.29 2.80 -43.37
C LYS A 202 -2.32 2.23 -44.33
N LEU A 203 -3.48 2.88 -44.47
CA LEU A 203 -4.34 2.67 -45.63
C LEU A 203 -3.62 3.31 -46.82
N GLY A 204 -2.98 2.49 -47.66
CA GLY A 204 -2.39 2.95 -48.91
C GLY A 204 -3.40 3.65 -49.84
N ALA A 205 -2.99 4.00 -51.06
CA ALA A 205 -3.78 4.82 -52.00
C ALA A 205 -5.03 4.12 -52.60
N ASP A 206 -5.75 3.29 -51.83
CA ASP A 206 -7.02 2.67 -52.19
C ASP A 206 -8.19 3.57 -51.72
N PRO A 207 -8.83 4.32 -52.63
CA PRO A 207 -9.87 5.30 -52.28
C PRO A 207 -11.11 4.68 -51.64
N GLY A 208 -11.38 3.38 -51.89
CA GLY A 208 -12.52 2.68 -51.30
C GLY A 208 -12.34 2.38 -49.82
N GLN A 209 -11.11 2.19 -49.36
CA GLN A 209 -10.79 1.92 -47.95
C GLN A 209 -10.78 3.22 -47.15
N HIS A 210 -10.29 4.32 -47.74
CA HIS A 210 -10.35 5.65 -47.12
C HIS A 210 -11.81 6.08 -46.87
N ALA A 211 -12.70 5.89 -47.84
CA ALA A 211 -14.13 6.23 -47.67
C ALA A 211 -14.81 5.44 -46.54
N ARG A 212 -14.52 4.13 -46.42
CA ARG A 212 -15.07 3.27 -45.37
C ARG A 212 -14.50 3.62 -43.99
N PHE A 213 -13.22 3.94 -43.93
CA PHE A 213 -12.58 4.38 -42.69
C PHE A 213 -13.20 5.71 -42.22
N THR A 214 -13.34 6.71 -43.10
CA THR A 214 -13.96 8.00 -42.76
C THR A 214 -15.41 7.85 -42.29
N ALA A 215 -16.21 6.98 -42.92
CA ALA A 215 -17.57 6.69 -42.48
C ALA A 215 -17.61 6.05 -41.08
N THR A 216 -16.70 5.11 -40.82
CA THR A 216 -16.61 4.42 -39.53
C THR A 216 -16.15 5.38 -38.41
N VAL A 217 -15.16 6.22 -38.70
CA VAL A 217 -14.67 7.24 -37.77
C VAL A 217 -15.79 8.22 -37.44
N ARG A 218 -16.57 8.67 -38.43
CA ARG A 218 -17.73 9.56 -38.21
C ARG A 218 -18.75 8.94 -37.26
N THR A 219 -19.15 7.69 -37.48
CA THR A 219 -20.09 6.99 -36.58
C THR A 219 -19.56 6.84 -35.16
N VAL A 220 -18.25 6.60 -34.99
CA VAL A 220 -17.62 6.48 -33.68
C VAL A 220 -17.58 7.83 -32.96
N PHE A 221 -17.31 8.93 -33.67
CA PHE A 221 -17.30 10.28 -33.09
C PHE A 221 -18.70 10.77 -32.71
N GLU A 222 -19.72 10.44 -33.50
CA GLU A 222 -21.12 10.71 -33.18
C GLU A 222 -21.57 9.94 -31.92
N GLN A 223 -21.18 8.67 -31.78
CA GLN A 223 -21.45 7.87 -30.57
C GLN A 223 -20.71 8.37 -29.32
N MET A 224 -19.57 9.05 -29.50
CA MET A 224 -18.79 9.67 -28.42
C MET A 224 -19.28 11.07 -28.04
N GLY A 225 -20.31 11.60 -28.72
CA GLY A 225 -20.86 12.94 -28.46
C GLY A 225 -19.94 14.10 -28.87
N TRP A 226 -18.99 13.86 -29.79
CA TRP A 226 -17.99 14.84 -30.25
C TRP A 226 -18.29 15.37 -31.67
N ALA A 227 -19.56 15.41 -32.05
CA ALA A 227 -19.99 15.79 -33.40
C ALA A 227 -19.56 17.22 -33.81
N ASP A 228 -19.40 18.13 -32.85
CA ASP A 228 -19.08 19.55 -33.10
C ASP A 228 -17.58 19.87 -33.10
N ALA A 229 -16.70 18.89 -32.88
CA ALA A 229 -15.27 19.14 -32.59
C ALA A 229 -14.33 19.18 -33.80
N VAL A 230 -14.79 18.97 -35.05
CA VAL A 230 -13.88 18.94 -36.22
C VAL A 230 -14.48 19.61 -37.47
N PRO A 231 -13.94 20.76 -37.93
CA PRO A 231 -14.34 21.45 -39.16
C PRO A 231 -13.55 21.00 -40.41
N TRP A 232 -13.13 19.73 -40.50
CA TRP A 232 -12.26 19.25 -41.60
C TRP A 232 -12.92 18.13 -42.43
N LEU A 233 -13.76 18.57 -43.38
CA LEU A 233 -13.77 18.24 -44.82
C LEU A 233 -15.08 18.84 -45.40
N PRO A 234 -15.03 19.58 -46.54
CA PRO A 234 -16.20 20.22 -47.11
C PRO A 234 -17.21 19.14 -47.54
N ALA A 235 -18.48 19.40 -47.26
CA ALA A 235 -19.60 18.49 -47.54
C ALA A 235 -19.86 18.25 -49.05
N GLU A 236 -19.00 18.70 -49.97
CA GLU A 236 -19.36 18.81 -51.38
C GLU A 236 -18.89 17.68 -52.31
N GLU A 237 -18.03 16.76 -51.91
CA GLU A 237 -17.63 15.64 -52.81
C GLU A 237 -18.55 14.40 -52.75
N SER A 238 -19.59 14.42 -51.92
CA SER A 238 -20.63 13.37 -51.94
C SER A 238 -21.78 13.67 -52.91
N ALA A 239 -21.82 14.86 -53.54
CA ALA A 239 -22.85 15.23 -54.50
C ALA A 239 -22.44 15.07 -55.98
N ALA A 240 -21.13 14.95 -56.28
CA ALA A 240 -20.63 14.82 -57.65
C ALA A 240 -20.60 13.37 -58.19
N ALA A 241 -20.81 12.36 -57.34
CA ALA A 241 -20.85 10.95 -57.76
C ALA A 241 -22.27 10.38 -57.96
N ALA A 242 -23.31 11.22 -57.88
CA ALA A 242 -24.69 10.84 -58.08
C ALA A 242 -25.33 11.63 -59.24
N GLN A 243 -24.82 11.43 -60.46
CA GLN A 243 -25.65 11.57 -61.67
C GLN A 243 -25.59 10.26 -62.46
N PRO A 244 -26.74 9.59 -62.69
CA PRO A 244 -26.80 8.35 -63.44
C PRO A 244 -26.67 8.63 -64.95
N ALA A 245 -26.03 7.69 -65.65
CA ALA A 245 -25.96 7.64 -67.09
C ALA A 245 -27.37 7.53 -67.70
N GLU A 246 -27.75 8.53 -68.50
CA GLU A 246 -28.79 8.36 -69.51
C GLU A 246 -28.15 8.07 -70.87
N SER A 247 -28.56 6.94 -71.41
CA SER A 247 -28.21 6.35 -72.71
C SER A 247 -28.90 7.09 -73.85
N GLY A 248 -28.16 7.38 -74.92
CA GLY A 248 -28.72 7.90 -76.17
C GLY A 248 -27.72 7.78 -77.32
N ALA A 249 -27.69 6.61 -77.97
CA ALA A 249 -26.90 6.34 -79.16
C ALA A 249 -27.45 7.04 -80.43
N LYS A 250 -26.60 7.07 -81.48
CA LYS A 250 -26.76 7.49 -82.90
C LYS A 250 -26.21 8.89 -83.21
N GLU A 251 -25.49 9.19 -84.30
CA GLU A 251 -25.10 8.50 -85.55
C GLU A 251 -24.25 9.53 -86.33
N ASP A 252 -23.03 9.16 -86.73
CA ASP A 252 -22.56 9.04 -88.12
C ASP A 252 -22.23 10.35 -88.90
N LYS A 253 -21.04 10.30 -89.55
CA LYS A 253 -20.60 10.97 -90.79
C LYS A 253 -20.36 12.49 -90.95
N ARG A 254 -19.10 12.75 -91.32
CA ARG A 254 -18.59 13.45 -92.53
C ARG A 254 -19.09 14.86 -92.92
N ASP A 255 -18.07 15.73 -93.01
CA ASP A 255 -17.68 16.60 -94.12
C ASP A 255 -18.60 17.72 -94.66
N GLN A 256 -17.90 18.85 -94.91
CA GLN A 256 -18.11 19.91 -95.90
C GLN A 256 -18.91 21.18 -95.53
N ALA A 257 -18.11 22.26 -95.36
CA ALA A 257 -17.96 23.42 -96.25
C ALA A 257 -19.12 24.42 -96.50
N ALA A 258 -18.66 25.65 -96.75
CA ALA A 258 -19.31 26.86 -97.29
C ALA A 258 -20.13 27.69 -96.28
N GLU A 259 -19.62 28.86 -95.86
CA GLU A 259 -19.59 30.16 -96.56
C GLU A 259 -20.94 30.92 -96.59
N THR A 260 -20.82 32.19 -96.17
CA THR A 260 -21.56 33.40 -96.60
C THR A 260 -22.94 33.76 -96.02
N GLY A 261 -23.04 35.05 -95.65
CA GLY A 261 -24.27 35.87 -95.57
C GLY A 261 -24.42 36.61 -94.22
N VAL A 262 -23.86 37.80 -93.96
CA VAL A 262 -24.06 39.18 -94.49
C VAL A 262 -25.23 39.95 -93.86
N GLY A 263 -24.91 41.16 -93.37
CA GLY A 263 -25.79 42.35 -93.27
C GLY A 263 -26.28 42.64 -91.85
N LEU A 264 -26.07 43.81 -91.24
CA LEU A 264 -25.72 45.18 -91.68
C LEU A 264 -25.00 45.91 -90.53
#